data_AF-A0A917JKB7-F1
#
_entry.id   AF-A0A917JKB7-F1
#
_cell.length_a   1.000
_cell.length_b   1.000
_cell.length_c   1.000
_cell.angle_alpha   90.00
_cell.angle_beta   90.00
_cell.angle_gamma   90.00
#
_symmetry.space_group_name_H-M   'P 1'
#
loop_
_entity.id
_entity.type
_entity.pdbx_description
1 polymer ?
#
loop_
_entity_poly.entity_id
_entity_poly.type
_entity_poly.pdbx_seq_one_letter_code
_entity_poly.pdbx_strand_id
1 'polypeptide(L)'
;MYASAWGVNASSWDTSIDIANIIYVGDSDLNDENLVVTTWHDDEPLSEAFWFAKHLVSHSYYELRDTVVIYISSRGPRKHEFVELLKNA
;
A
#
# COMPACT_ATOMS: atom_id res chain seq x y z
N MET A 1 9.10 -5.12 -0.03
CA MET A 1 7.87 -4.75 0.73
C MET A 1 6.84 -4.24 -0.26
N TYR A 2 5.55 -4.18 0.08
CA TYR A 2 4.53 -3.64 -0.83
C TYR A 2 3.71 -2.56 -0.13
N ALA A 3 3.39 -1.48 -0.82
CA ALA A 3 2.49 -0.44 -0.34
C ALA A 3 1.42 -0.12 -1.38
N SER A 4 0.16 -0.06 -0.95
CA SER A 4 -0.96 0.38 -1.77
C SER A 4 -1.57 1.63 -1.16
N ALA A 5 -1.69 2.68 -1.96
CA ALA A 5 -2.32 3.94 -1.59
C ALA A 5 -3.76 3.99 -2.11
N TRP A 6 -4.67 4.58 -1.34
CA TRP A 6 -6.08 4.73 -1.74
C TRP A 6 -6.63 6.10 -1.38
N GLY A 7 -7.47 6.64 -2.26
CA GLY A 7 -8.20 7.89 -2.10
C GLY A 7 -7.64 9.02 -2.94
N VAL A 8 -8.16 10.24 -2.72
CA VAL A 8 -7.83 11.41 -3.54
C VAL A 8 -6.33 11.65 -3.57
N ASN A 9 -5.76 11.69 -4.78
CA ASN A 9 -4.34 11.93 -5.01
C ASN A 9 -3.46 10.86 -4.34
N ALA A 10 -3.91 9.61 -4.35
CA ALA A 10 -3.16 8.44 -3.89
C ALA A 10 -1.81 8.33 -4.59
N SER A 11 -1.73 8.76 -5.86
CA SER A 11 -0.46 8.85 -6.63
C SER A 11 0.66 9.66 -5.94
N SER A 12 0.30 10.57 -5.02
CA SER A 12 1.29 11.32 -4.23
C SER A 12 1.92 10.52 -3.11
N TRP A 13 1.25 9.46 -2.64
CA TRP A 13 1.74 8.59 -1.58
C TRP A 13 2.75 7.58 -2.11
N ASP A 14 2.51 6.91 -3.25
CA ASP A 14 3.53 6.05 -3.89
C ASP A 14 4.77 6.86 -4.27
N THR A 15 4.61 8.04 -4.88
CA THR A 15 5.75 8.92 -5.18
C THR A 15 6.56 9.24 -3.92
N SER A 16 5.88 9.51 -2.80
CA SER A 16 6.57 9.81 -1.52
C SER A 16 7.29 8.58 -0.95
N ILE A 17 6.70 7.39 -1.10
CA ILE A 17 7.30 6.12 -0.66
C ILE A 17 8.53 5.79 -1.51
N ASP A 18 8.45 5.95 -2.82
CA ASP A 18 9.57 5.70 -3.74
C ASP A 18 10.75 6.62 -3.42
N ILE A 19 10.49 7.93 -3.22
CA ILE A 19 11.51 8.89 -2.80
C ILE A 19 12.13 8.49 -1.47
N ALA A 20 11.31 8.10 -0.48
CA ALA A 20 11.81 7.67 0.82
C ALA A 20 12.65 6.38 0.73
N ASN A 21 12.25 5.43 -0.11
CA ASN A 21 12.99 4.20 -0.35
C ASN A 21 14.35 4.49 -0.99
N ILE A 22 14.40 5.35 -2.01
CA ILE A 22 15.65 5.76 -2.68
C ILE A 22 16.57 6.48 -1.70
N ILE A 23 16.05 7.40 -0.88
CA ILE A 23 16.85 8.12 0.12
C ILE A 23 17.42 7.16 1.17
N TYR A 24 16.62 6.17 1.59
CA TYR A 24 17.02 5.21 2.63
C TYR A 24 18.07 4.20 2.13
N VAL A 25 17.88 3.67 0.92
CA VAL A 25 18.76 2.63 0.35
C VAL A 25 19.96 3.23 -0.37
N GLY A 26 19.77 4.35 -1.08
CA GLY A 26 20.70 4.89 -2.06
C GLY A 26 20.33 4.47 -3.48
N ASP A 27 20.31 5.43 -4.41
CA ASP A 27 19.89 5.21 -5.80
C ASP A 27 20.70 4.12 -6.52
N SER A 28 22.03 4.08 -6.31
CA SER A 28 22.91 3.06 -6.91
C SER A 28 22.73 1.66 -6.33
N ASP A 29 22.17 1.57 -5.13
CA ASP A 29 22.07 0.33 -4.36
C ASP A 29 20.64 -0.25 -4.41
N LEU A 30 19.71 0.47 -5.01
CA LEU A 30 18.32 0.04 -5.21
C LEU A 30 18.27 -1.10 -6.23
N ASN A 31 17.57 -2.18 -5.87
CA ASN A 31 17.35 -3.35 -6.71
C ASN A 31 16.02 -4.02 -6.33
N ASP A 32 15.60 -5.03 -7.08
CA ASP A 32 14.29 -5.65 -6.90
C ASP A 32 14.09 -6.33 -5.53
N GLU A 33 15.17 -6.68 -4.82
CA GLU A 33 15.06 -7.23 -3.46
C GLU A 33 14.73 -6.15 -2.44
N ASN A 34 15.29 -4.94 -2.54
CA ASN A 34 15.10 -3.88 -1.56
C ASN A 34 14.12 -2.78 -2.00
N LEU A 35 13.55 -2.92 -3.20
CA LEU A 35 12.47 -2.07 -3.69
C LEU A 35 11.18 -2.30 -2.88
N VAL A 36 10.53 -1.19 -2.53
CA VAL A 36 9.15 -1.17 -2.08
C VAL A 36 8.28 -1.01 -3.31
N VAL A 37 7.56 -2.07 -3.68
CA VAL A 37 6.63 -1.99 -4.81
C VAL A 37 5.39 -1.21 -4.38
N THR A 38 5.00 -0.24 -5.19
CA THR A 38 3.89 0.67 -4.90
C THR A 38 2.77 0.55 -5.93
N THR A 39 1.52 0.67 -5.48
CA THR A 39 0.36 0.96 -6.33
C THR A 39 -0.53 2.02 -5.69
N TRP A 40 -1.39 2.63 -6.51
CA TRP A 40 -2.36 3.61 -6.05
C TRP A 40 -3.74 3.34 -6.67
N HIS A 41 -4.77 3.73 -5.91
CA HIS A 41 -6.18 3.60 -6.26
C HIS A 41 -6.87 4.94 -5.94
N ASP A 42 -6.94 5.84 -6.92
CA ASP A 42 -7.40 7.22 -6.69
C ASP A 42 -8.93 7.29 -6.47
N ASP A 43 -9.68 6.55 -7.29
CA ASP A 43 -11.13 6.72 -7.44
C ASP A 43 -11.92 5.41 -7.24
N GLU A 44 -11.21 4.28 -7.09
CA GLU A 44 -11.83 2.97 -6.88
C GLU A 44 -12.56 2.91 -5.51
N PRO A 45 -13.63 2.11 -5.40
CA PRO A 45 -14.23 1.82 -4.11
C PRO A 45 -13.20 1.24 -3.13
N LEU A 46 -13.27 1.64 -1.87
CA LEU A 46 -12.40 1.10 -0.82
C LEU A 46 -12.40 -0.44 -0.76
N SER A 47 -13.56 -1.05 -1.00
CA SER A 47 -13.69 -2.52 -1.05
C SER A 47 -12.88 -3.14 -2.20
N GLU A 48 -12.80 -2.48 -3.34
CA GLU A 48 -12.01 -2.94 -4.48
C GLU A 48 -10.52 -2.81 -4.22
N ALA A 49 -10.07 -1.71 -3.60
CA ALA A 49 -8.69 -1.54 -3.18
C ALA A 49 -8.26 -2.62 -2.17
N PHE A 50 -9.12 -2.96 -1.20
CA PHE A 50 -8.85 -4.04 -0.25
C PHE A 50 -8.85 -5.42 -0.93
N TRP A 51 -9.77 -5.65 -1.86
CA TRP A 51 -9.79 -6.89 -2.66
C TRP A 51 -8.50 -7.05 -3.47
N PHE A 52 -8.08 -5.98 -4.17
CA PHE A 52 -6.82 -5.92 -4.91
C PHE A 52 -5.63 -6.22 -4.00
N ALA A 53 -5.55 -5.56 -2.85
CA ALA A 53 -4.48 -5.72 -1.87
C ALA A 53 -4.35 -7.17 -1.35
N LYS A 54 -5.45 -7.93 -1.32
CA LYS A 54 -5.44 -9.32 -0.86
C LYS A 54 -5.19 -10.33 -1.97
N HIS A 55 -5.68 -10.06 -3.18
CA HIS A 55 -5.73 -11.05 -4.25
C HIS A 55 -4.68 -10.86 -5.35
N LEU A 56 -4.27 -9.63 -5.61
CA LEU A 56 -3.40 -9.30 -6.73
C LEU A 56 -2.01 -8.82 -6.31
N VAL A 57 -1.88 -8.31 -5.08
CA VAL A 57 -0.60 -7.91 -4.53
C VAL A 57 0.28 -9.12 -4.27
N SER A 58 1.49 -9.07 -4.82
CA SER A 58 2.53 -10.10 -4.65
C SER A 58 3.92 -9.46 -4.74
N HIS A 59 4.94 -10.15 -4.22
CA HIS A 59 6.33 -9.70 -4.27
C HIS A 59 7.22 -10.87 -4.69
N SER A 60 8.04 -10.68 -5.72
CA SER A 60 8.82 -11.76 -6.33
C SER A 60 9.85 -12.39 -5.39
N TYR A 61 10.32 -11.63 -4.39
CA TYR A 61 11.40 -12.04 -3.47
C TYR A 61 10.93 -12.39 -2.06
N TYR A 62 9.73 -11.96 -1.64
CA TYR A 62 9.29 -12.09 -0.24
C TYR A 62 7.82 -12.51 -0.16
N GLU A 63 7.51 -13.32 0.84
CA GLU A 63 6.13 -13.61 1.24
C GLU A 63 5.58 -12.45 2.07
N LEU A 64 4.43 -11.91 1.66
CA LEU A 64 3.73 -10.84 2.39
C LEU A 64 2.80 -11.46 3.45
N ARG A 65 3.24 -11.49 4.71
CA ARG A 65 2.52 -12.17 5.80
C ARG A 65 1.61 -11.27 6.61
N ASP A 66 2.06 -10.03 6.81
CA ASP A 66 1.39 -9.06 7.67
C ASP A 66 0.80 -7.92 6.83
N THR A 67 -0.39 -7.46 7.21
CA THR A 67 -1.03 -6.29 6.61
C THR A 67 -1.15 -5.19 7.65
N VAL A 68 -0.61 -4.02 7.32
CA VAL A 68 -0.74 -2.80 8.13
C VAL A 68 -1.61 -1.81 7.37
N VAL A 69 -2.69 -1.36 8.01
CA VAL A 69 -3.57 -0.33 7.44
C VAL A 69 -3.32 0.99 8.16
N ILE A 70 -2.89 1.99 7.40
CA ILE A 70 -2.71 3.36 7.88
C ILE A 70 -3.88 4.19 7.34
N TYR A 71 -4.68 4.77 8.25
CA TYR A 71 -5.81 5.60 7.89
C TYR A 71 -5.60 7.03 8.39
N ILE A 72 -5.50 7.96 7.44
CA ILE A 72 -5.26 9.37 7.70
C ILE A 72 -6.52 10.11 7.28
N SER A 73 -7.27 10.61 8.27
CA SER A 73 -8.47 11.40 8.01
C SER A 73 -8.82 12.25 9.22
N SER A 74 -9.49 13.37 8.97
CA SER A 74 -10.17 14.16 10.00
C SER A 74 -11.48 13.51 10.47
N ARG A 75 -11.99 12.50 9.75
CA ARG A 75 -13.15 11.70 10.17
C ARG A 75 -12.76 10.76 11.30
N GLY A 76 -13.76 10.33 12.07
CA GLY A 76 -13.58 9.35 13.15
C GLY A 76 -12.99 8.01 12.65
N PRO A 77 -12.55 7.16 13.59
CA PRO A 77 -11.89 5.89 13.27
C PRO A 77 -12.82 4.94 12.49
N ARG A 78 -12.28 4.28 11.46
CA ARG A 78 -12.98 3.28 10.62
C ARG A 78 -12.47 1.84 10.82
N LYS A 79 -11.81 1.57 11.95
CA LYS A 79 -11.14 0.29 12.23
C LYS A 79 -12.05 -0.92 12.01
N HIS A 80 -13.29 -0.87 12.47
CA HIS A 80 -14.22 -2.00 12.32
C HIS A 80 -14.49 -2.34 10.85
N GLU A 81 -14.75 -1.32 10.03
CA GLU A 81 -14.96 -1.49 8.59
C GLU A 81 -13.74 -2.09 7.89
N PHE A 82 -12.53 -1.60 8.18
CA PHE A 82 -11.31 -2.15 7.58
C PHE A 82 -11.05 -3.60 7.97
N VAL A 83 -11.35 -3.97 9.22
CA VAL A 83 -11.24 -5.36 9.67
C VAL A 83 -12.22 -6.25 8.90
N GLU A 84 -13.45 -5.80 8.69
CA GLU A 84 -14.43 -6.55 7.92
C GLU A 84 -14.06 -6.62 6.43
N LEU A 85 -13.54 -5.55 5.84
CA LEU A 85 -13.02 -5.57 4.48
C LEU A 85 -11.85 -6.54 4.34
N LEU A 86 -10.88 -6.59 5.25
CA LEU A 86 -9.76 -7.55 5.16
C LEU A 86 -10.21 -9.01 5.26
N LYS A 87 -11.19 -9.30 6.13
CA LYS A 87 -11.73 -10.65 6.27
C LYS A 87 -12.47 -11.10 5.01
N ASN A 88 -13.30 -10.21 4.45
CA ASN A 88 -14.21 -10.51 3.35
C ASN A 88 -13.65 -10.16 1.96
N ALA A 89 -12.49 -9.51 1.90
CA ALA A 89 -11.78 -9.19 0.67
C ALA A 89 -11.44 -10.46 -0.08
#